data_AF-A0A0F9HVI8-F1
#
_entry.id   AF-A0A0F9HVI8-F1
#
_cell.length_a   1.000
_cell.length_b   1.000
_cell.length_c   1.000
_cell.angle_alpha   90.00
_cell.angle_beta   90.00
_cell.angle_gamma   90.00
#
_symmetry.space_group_name_H-M   'P 1'
#
loop_
_entity.id
_entity.type
_entity.pdbx_description
1 polymer ?
#
loop_
_entity_poly.entity_id
_entity_poly.type
_entity_poly.pdbx_seq_one_letter_code
_entity_poly.pdbx_strand_id
1 'polypeptide(L)'
;MMATAAAVHQENETIRLTWLLPAVARVRVESPEGRYPHALEDGAWRGRRCFVVGGGLSMRDFDWSRLNGELVIGVNRVIEDMTPAIWFTMDHRFLINLFGNQYYNKEQDVAQRITDFRGLKIWNNASATDTWDGNGIVEIKCPGEHHFTDSLAQGIGGGANSGYGALNLAWILGADPIYLLGFDMHGEGKNQAHYKSDFYHSAHKCSTGHFNHQFATVYKNFRANFERVAQERPDVAARVINLNPDSALKCFQFGKLDDVAAITRPIVISFYTPGTSYEQHAENLARSCVRWGLEHNIVPVESKGSWLENIRHKPHFIAEMLEKHGRAVLWVDVDGVIQRYPALYDNAEFDVGINWRDYELFPAPGRRSGLELLSGTMFWNYTEPSRELLRRWIVRMETNPNAYEQRVLESMFKDENFSVDGLRAKDMPPTYCQIFDLMAAAGEPVIEHFQASRTAKAEVDAA
;
A
#
# COMPACT_ATOMS: atom_id res chain seq x y z
N MET A 1 86.14 -8.02 -2.18
CA MET A 1 85.26 -7.84 -1.01
C MET A 1 84.06 -7.02 -1.47
N MET A 2 82.87 -7.65 -1.43
CA MET A 2 81.49 -7.11 -1.38
C MET A 2 81.19 -5.83 -2.20
N ALA A 3 80.53 -5.85 -3.36
CA ALA A 3 79.27 -6.47 -3.85
C ALA A 3 77.98 -5.88 -3.25
N THR A 4 77.22 -5.15 -4.07
CA THR A 4 75.75 -5.21 -4.14
C THR A 4 75.30 -4.91 -5.57
N ALA A 5 74.89 -5.96 -6.28
CA ALA A 5 74.26 -5.90 -7.59
C ALA A 5 72.74 -5.97 -7.41
N ALA A 6 72.03 -5.14 -8.15
CA ALA A 6 70.59 -5.22 -8.33
C ALA A 6 70.27 -6.38 -9.28
N ALA A 7 69.31 -7.23 -8.92
CA ALA A 7 68.76 -8.24 -9.80
C ALA A 7 67.23 -8.27 -9.70
N VAL A 8 66.64 -8.14 -10.88
CA VAL A 8 65.26 -8.50 -11.21
C VAL A 8 65.12 -10.01 -11.13
N HIS A 9 64.05 -10.53 -10.52
CA HIS A 9 63.42 -11.74 -11.01
C HIS A 9 61.94 -11.83 -10.60
N GLN A 10 61.16 -12.21 -11.60
CA GLN A 10 59.76 -12.52 -11.61
C GLN A 10 59.55 -13.99 -11.19
N GLU A 11 58.35 -14.26 -10.67
CA GLU A 11 57.61 -15.54 -10.63
C GLU A 11 57.38 -16.26 -9.29
N ASN A 12 56.10 -16.66 -9.19
CA ASN A 12 55.51 -17.78 -8.46
C ASN A 12 55.30 -17.64 -6.96
N GLU A 13 54.09 -17.17 -6.58
CA GLU A 13 53.43 -17.72 -5.39
C GLU A 13 51.98 -18.13 -5.64
N THR A 14 51.73 -19.31 -5.11
CA THR A 14 50.58 -20.19 -5.26
C THR A 14 49.35 -19.66 -4.52
N ILE A 15 48.19 -19.82 -5.16
CA ILE A 15 46.87 -19.54 -4.62
C ILE A 15 46.65 -20.31 -3.30
N ARG A 16 46.47 -19.59 -2.19
CA ARG A 16 45.75 -20.08 -1.00
C ARG A 16 44.58 -19.15 -0.73
N LEU A 17 43.37 -19.68 -0.94
CA LEU A 17 42.10 -19.08 -0.59
C LEU A 17 41.93 -19.04 0.94
N THR A 18 41.95 -17.84 1.51
CA THR A 18 41.39 -17.56 2.83
C THR A 18 40.57 -16.27 2.72
N TRP A 19 39.24 -16.43 2.74
CA TRP A 19 38.29 -15.33 2.78
C TRP A 19 38.31 -14.68 4.16
N LEU A 20 39.09 -13.61 4.32
CA LEU A 20 38.88 -12.60 5.34
C LEU A 20 38.10 -11.47 4.69
N LEU A 21 36.80 -11.40 4.97
CA LEU A 21 35.98 -10.24 4.63
C LEU A 21 36.51 -9.02 5.41
N PRO A 22 36.93 -7.93 4.75
CA PRO A 22 37.28 -6.70 5.43
C PRO A 22 36.01 -6.07 6.02
N ALA A 23 36.18 -5.46 7.19
CA ALA A 23 35.19 -4.65 7.87
C ALA A 23 34.49 -3.72 6.87
N VAL A 24 33.20 -4.00 6.61
CA VAL A 24 32.36 -3.16 5.77
C VAL A 24 32.26 -1.81 6.47
N ALA A 25 32.73 -0.78 5.76
CA ALA A 25 32.55 0.61 6.14
C ALA A 25 31.07 0.83 6.44
N ARG A 26 30.78 1.32 7.66
CA ARG A 26 29.45 1.69 8.11
C ARG A 26 28.91 2.79 7.20
N VAL A 27 28.10 2.42 6.23
CA VAL A 27 27.21 3.38 5.58
C VAL A 27 26.06 3.60 6.55
N ARG A 28 26.14 4.67 7.34
CA ARG A 28 24.92 5.34 7.78
C ARG A 28 24.19 5.72 6.49
N VAL A 29 22.94 5.31 6.35
CA VAL A 29 22.03 5.93 5.40
C VAL A 29 21.67 7.31 5.96
N GLU A 30 22.65 8.22 5.94
CA GLU A 30 22.40 9.65 5.86
C GLU A 30 22.38 9.95 4.36
N SER A 31 21.26 9.71 3.69
CA SER A 31 21.07 10.34 2.39
C SER A 31 20.84 11.84 2.65
N PRO A 32 21.55 12.75 1.96
CA PRO A 32 21.33 14.20 2.09
C PRO A 32 19.88 14.65 1.83
N GLU A 33 19.02 13.75 1.33
CA GLU A 33 17.59 13.98 1.05
C GLU A 33 16.70 12.76 1.39
N GLY A 34 16.95 12.05 2.51
CA GLY A 34 16.07 11.02 3.10
C GLY A 34 15.08 10.30 2.17
N ARG A 35 15.53 9.47 1.21
CA ARG A 35 14.58 8.83 0.26
C ARG A 35 13.83 7.63 0.85
N TYR A 36 12.87 7.92 1.73
CA TYR A 36 11.58 7.20 1.89
C TYR A 36 10.39 8.20 1.97
N PRO A 37 10.45 9.41 1.38
CA PRO A 37 9.77 10.59 1.92
C PRO A 37 8.37 10.82 1.35
N HIS A 38 7.73 9.82 0.74
CA HIS A 38 6.36 9.95 0.22
C HIS A 38 5.39 8.87 0.70
N ALA A 39 5.83 7.93 1.56
CA ALA A 39 5.01 6.76 1.87
C ALA A 39 4.25 6.86 3.19
N LEU A 40 4.79 7.55 4.19
CA LEU A 40 4.18 7.67 5.51
C LEU A 40 4.54 9.04 6.10
N GLU A 41 3.59 9.97 6.05
CA GLU A 41 3.71 11.31 6.63
C GLU A 41 2.69 11.49 7.76
N ASP A 42 2.99 12.38 8.69
CA ASP A 42 2.04 12.77 9.74
C ASP A 42 0.74 13.26 9.09
N GLY A 43 -0.39 12.70 9.51
CA GLY A 43 -1.69 13.06 8.92
C GLY A 43 -1.98 12.48 7.53
N ALA A 44 -1.21 11.51 7.01
CA ALA A 44 -1.48 10.89 5.71
C ALA A 44 -2.92 10.31 5.58
N TRP A 45 -3.54 9.94 6.70
CA TRP A 45 -4.89 9.38 6.79
C TRP A 45 -5.89 10.36 7.44
N ARG A 46 -5.58 11.65 7.46
CA ARG A 46 -6.37 12.70 8.11
C ARG A 46 -7.85 12.61 7.76
N GLY A 47 -8.69 12.45 8.79
CA GLY A 47 -10.15 12.45 8.66
C GLY A 47 -10.73 11.22 7.96
N ARG A 48 -9.93 10.18 7.75
CA ARG A 48 -10.37 8.92 7.17
C ARG A 48 -10.46 7.87 8.26
N ARG A 49 -11.47 7.02 8.18
CA ARG A 49 -11.54 5.87 9.09
C ARG A 49 -10.40 4.90 8.82
N CYS A 50 -9.94 4.23 9.86
CA CYS A 50 -9.06 3.09 9.73
C CYS A 50 -9.43 1.97 10.70
N PHE A 51 -8.92 0.78 10.43
CA PHE A 51 -9.05 -0.39 11.28
C PHE A 51 -7.66 -0.81 11.75
N VAL A 52 -7.49 -0.92 13.06
CA VAL A 52 -6.33 -1.56 13.68
C VAL A 52 -6.75 -2.96 14.08
N VAL A 53 -6.10 -3.96 13.49
CA VAL A 53 -6.51 -5.36 13.65
C VAL A 53 -5.43 -6.12 14.42
N GLY A 54 -5.78 -6.58 15.61
CA GLY A 54 -4.96 -7.35 16.54
C GLY A 54 -5.17 -8.86 16.44
N GLY A 55 -4.50 -9.59 17.34
CA GLY A 55 -4.48 -11.06 17.36
C GLY A 55 -5.46 -11.73 18.34
N GLY A 56 -6.43 -11.01 18.89
CA GLY A 56 -7.42 -11.56 19.82
C GLY A 56 -8.22 -12.73 19.24
N LEU A 57 -8.76 -13.58 20.13
CA LEU A 57 -9.63 -14.71 19.82
C LEU A 57 -10.87 -14.35 19.01
N SER A 58 -11.38 -13.11 19.13
CA SER A 58 -12.52 -12.64 18.33
C SER A 58 -12.28 -12.69 16.82
N MET A 59 -11.02 -12.86 16.38
CA MET A 59 -10.65 -12.96 14.97
C MET A 59 -10.67 -14.39 14.41
N ARG A 60 -10.94 -15.43 15.23
CA ARG A 60 -10.84 -16.85 14.82
C ARG A 60 -11.75 -17.20 13.64
N ASP A 61 -12.97 -16.69 13.64
CA ASP A 61 -13.99 -16.94 12.62
C ASP A 61 -14.41 -15.64 11.92
N PHE A 62 -13.51 -14.65 11.87
CA PHE A 62 -13.80 -13.35 11.29
C PHE A 62 -13.87 -13.43 9.76
N ASP A 63 -14.90 -12.80 9.18
CA ASP A 63 -14.99 -12.62 7.73
C ASP A 63 -14.10 -11.46 7.27
N TRP A 64 -12.89 -11.80 6.81
CA TRP A 64 -11.89 -10.85 6.34
C TRP A 64 -12.32 -10.04 5.11
N SER A 65 -13.29 -10.52 4.34
CA SER A 65 -13.80 -9.78 3.17
C SER A 65 -14.46 -8.45 3.55
N ARG A 66 -14.92 -8.33 4.80
CA ARG A 66 -15.50 -7.09 5.35
C ARG A 66 -14.50 -5.93 5.46
N LEU A 67 -13.21 -6.21 5.36
CA LEU A 67 -12.15 -5.21 5.40
C LEU A 67 -11.55 -4.92 4.02
N ASN A 68 -12.07 -5.52 2.95
CA ASN A 68 -11.62 -5.24 1.59
C ASN A 68 -11.84 -3.76 1.24
N GLY A 69 -10.81 -3.10 0.74
CA GLY A 69 -10.88 -1.68 0.39
C GLY A 69 -10.72 -0.71 1.58
N GLU A 70 -10.58 -1.22 2.82
CA GLU A 70 -10.41 -0.38 4.01
C GLU A 70 -8.94 -0.10 4.31
N LEU A 71 -8.67 1.01 5.02
CA LEU A 71 -7.36 1.28 5.59
C LEU A 71 -7.15 0.40 6.81
N VAL A 72 -6.31 -0.62 6.66
CA VAL A 72 -6.00 -1.56 7.73
C VAL A 72 -4.54 -1.45 8.16
N ILE A 73 -4.32 -1.31 9.46
CA ILE A 73 -3.05 -1.62 10.11
C ILE A 73 -3.17 -3.04 10.67
N GLY A 74 -2.58 -4.01 9.96
CA GLY A 74 -2.58 -5.41 10.35
C GLY A 74 -1.41 -5.72 11.27
N VAL A 75 -1.71 -6.19 12.48
CA VAL A 75 -0.68 -6.45 13.49
C VAL A 75 -0.17 -7.89 13.41
N ASN A 76 1.16 -8.05 13.37
CA ASN A 76 1.84 -9.35 13.40
C ASN A 76 1.28 -10.33 12.33
N ARG A 77 0.57 -11.38 12.73
CA ARG A 77 0.08 -12.46 11.85
C ARG A 77 -1.18 -12.13 11.07
N VAL A 78 -1.80 -10.96 11.25
CA VAL A 78 -2.95 -10.53 10.43
C VAL A 78 -2.65 -10.52 8.94
N ILE A 79 -1.38 -10.34 8.56
CA ILE A 79 -0.95 -10.44 7.17
C ILE A 79 -1.23 -11.82 6.57
N GLU A 80 -1.47 -12.88 7.34
CA GLU A 80 -1.80 -14.22 6.84
C GLU A 80 -3.24 -14.35 6.36
N ASP A 81 -4.13 -13.43 6.74
CA ASP A 81 -5.56 -13.54 6.42
C ASP A 81 -6.05 -12.46 5.45
N MET A 82 -5.31 -11.36 5.33
CA MET A 82 -5.61 -10.31 4.36
C MET A 82 -4.36 -9.53 3.91
N THR A 83 -4.53 -8.58 2.99
CA THR A 83 -3.48 -7.64 2.56
C THR A 83 -3.75 -6.26 3.18
N PRO A 84 -3.15 -5.91 4.33
CA PRO A 84 -3.37 -4.61 4.96
C PRO A 84 -2.69 -3.48 4.17
N ALA A 85 -3.04 -2.23 4.47
CA ALA A 85 -2.29 -1.08 3.96
C ALA A 85 -0.91 -0.97 4.65
N ILE A 86 -0.89 -1.26 5.95
CA ILE A 86 0.31 -1.29 6.78
C ILE A 86 0.36 -2.61 7.53
N TRP A 87 1.47 -3.32 7.42
CA TRP A 87 1.82 -4.40 8.33
C TRP A 87 2.68 -3.83 9.46
N PHE A 88 2.28 -4.07 10.71
CA PHE A 88 2.94 -3.50 11.88
C PHE A 88 3.35 -4.59 12.87
N THR A 89 4.57 -4.51 13.38
CA THR A 89 5.05 -5.37 14.47
C THR A 89 5.97 -4.59 15.42
N MET A 90 5.98 -5.01 16.68
CA MET A 90 7.00 -4.67 17.68
C MET A 90 7.65 -5.96 18.23
N ASP A 91 7.15 -7.13 17.82
CA ASP A 91 7.59 -8.41 18.35
C ASP A 91 8.92 -8.81 17.68
N HIS A 92 10.00 -8.46 18.37
CA HIS A 92 11.35 -8.80 17.96
C HIS A 92 11.57 -10.31 17.84
N ARG A 93 10.96 -11.12 18.72
CA ARG A 93 11.09 -12.58 18.66
C ARG A 93 10.36 -13.13 17.44
N PHE A 94 9.20 -12.57 17.11
CA PHE A 94 8.48 -12.91 15.89
C PHE A 94 9.33 -12.64 14.64
N LEU A 95 9.96 -11.48 14.55
CA LEU A 95 10.86 -11.15 13.43
C LEU A 95 12.07 -12.08 13.33
N ILE A 96 12.78 -12.33 14.44
CA ILE A 96 13.91 -13.26 14.47
C ILE A 96 13.47 -14.67 14.05
N ASN A 97 12.32 -15.14 14.54
CA ASN A 97 11.84 -16.48 14.20
C ASN A 97 11.48 -16.59 12.71
N LEU A 98 10.86 -15.55 12.14
CA LEU A 98 10.47 -15.54 10.72
C LEU A 98 11.68 -15.60 9.78
N PHE A 99 12.76 -14.89 10.11
CA PHE A 99 13.83 -14.62 9.15
C PHE A 99 15.21 -15.12 9.60
N GLY A 100 15.39 -15.53 10.85
CA GLY A 100 16.67 -15.90 11.47
C GLY A 100 17.13 -17.33 11.23
N ASN A 101 16.60 -18.04 10.22
CA ASN A 101 16.92 -19.44 9.91
C ASN A 101 16.71 -20.44 11.07
N GLN A 102 16.01 -20.04 12.13
CA GLN A 102 15.65 -20.92 13.25
C GLN A 102 14.16 -21.26 13.16
N TYR A 103 13.87 -22.43 12.55
CA TYR A 103 12.63 -23.22 12.58
C TYR A 103 11.60 -23.14 11.42
N TYR A 104 11.20 -24.35 10.98
CA TYR A 104 9.99 -24.85 10.28
C TYR A 104 9.49 -24.24 8.96
N ASN A 105 9.12 -25.14 8.03
CA ASN A 105 8.60 -24.87 6.68
C ASN A 105 7.37 -23.94 6.60
N LYS A 106 6.53 -23.81 7.65
CA LYS A 106 5.35 -22.90 7.63
C LYS A 106 5.67 -21.44 7.98
N GLU A 107 6.75 -21.18 8.74
CA GLU A 107 7.21 -19.80 8.96
C GLU A 107 7.81 -19.21 7.67
N GLN A 108 8.32 -20.08 6.78
CA GLN A 108 8.80 -19.67 5.46
C GLN A 108 7.68 -19.10 4.59
N ASP A 109 6.46 -19.66 4.64
CA ASP A 109 5.31 -19.12 3.87
C ASP A 109 4.94 -17.71 4.35
N VAL A 110 4.94 -17.48 5.67
CA VAL A 110 4.63 -16.17 6.25
C VAL A 110 5.76 -15.17 5.98
N ALA A 111 7.01 -15.60 6.12
CA ALA A 111 8.18 -14.79 5.79
C ALA A 111 8.19 -14.41 4.30
N GLN A 112 7.85 -15.35 3.41
CA GLN A 112 7.74 -15.10 1.97
C GLN A 112 6.61 -14.11 1.70
N ARG A 113 5.43 -14.29 2.33
CA ARG A 113 4.33 -13.33 2.20
C ARG A 113 4.69 -11.93 2.69
N ILE A 114 5.43 -11.81 3.79
CA ILE A 114 5.95 -10.51 4.25
C ILE A 114 6.98 -9.95 3.29
N THR A 115 7.87 -10.78 2.73
CA THR A 115 8.85 -10.36 1.71
C THR A 115 8.15 -9.82 0.46
N ASP A 116 7.14 -10.53 -0.04
CA ASP A 116 6.38 -10.18 -1.24
C ASP A 116 5.32 -9.09 -1.00
N PHE A 117 5.03 -8.78 0.27
CA PHE A 117 4.07 -7.75 0.63
C PHE A 117 4.50 -6.38 0.11
N ARG A 118 3.65 -5.80 -0.74
CA ARG A 118 3.88 -4.52 -1.42
C ARG A 118 3.50 -3.29 -0.59
N GLY A 119 2.82 -3.49 0.53
CA GLY A 119 2.45 -2.41 1.44
C GLY A 119 3.57 -2.02 2.39
N LEU A 120 3.26 -1.12 3.33
CA LEU A 120 4.25 -0.62 4.27
C LEU A 120 4.50 -1.63 5.38
N LYS A 121 5.76 -2.02 5.55
CA LYS A 121 6.21 -2.92 6.61
C LYS A 121 6.84 -2.07 7.69
N ILE A 122 6.23 -1.98 8.86
CA ILE A 122 6.72 -1.16 9.96
C ILE A 122 7.10 -2.05 11.12
N TRP A 123 8.35 -1.89 11.55
CA TRP A 123 8.83 -2.45 12.80
C TRP A 123 9.10 -1.33 13.80
N ASN A 124 8.32 -1.32 14.89
CA ASN A 124 8.62 -0.47 16.03
C ASN A 124 9.72 -1.12 16.87
N ASN A 125 10.95 -0.64 16.77
CA ASN A 125 12.10 -1.21 17.44
C ASN A 125 12.11 -0.84 18.93
N ALA A 126 11.39 -1.63 19.73
CA ALA A 126 11.37 -1.52 21.19
C ALA A 126 12.57 -2.21 21.87
N SER A 127 13.30 -3.09 21.18
CA SER A 127 14.45 -3.77 21.76
C SER A 127 15.72 -2.90 21.73
N ALA A 128 15.85 -2.00 20.75
CA ALA A 128 17.01 -1.14 20.53
C ALA A 128 18.36 -1.89 20.45
N THR A 129 18.32 -3.21 20.26
CA THR A 129 19.49 -4.12 20.26
C THR A 129 19.89 -4.57 18.87
N ASP A 130 18.94 -4.54 17.92
CA ASP A 130 19.08 -5.13 16.59
C ASP A 130 18.56 -4.14 15.55
N THR A 131 19.18 -4.13 14.37
CA THR A 131 18.73 -3.38 13.19
C THR A 131 18.38 -4.37 12.10
N TRP A 132 17.24 -4.18 11.43
CA TRP A 132 16.77 -5.07 10.38
C TRP A 132 17.02 -4.46 9.00
N ASP A 133 18.06 -4.90 8.30
CA ASP A 133 18.43 -4.40 6.97
C ASP A 133 17.97 -5.37 5.85
N GLY A 134 16.66 -5.61 5.78
CA GLY A 134 16.13 -6.52 4.75
C GLY A 134 14.63 -6.44 4.56
N ASN A 135 14.15 -6.97 3.44
CA ASN A 135 12.72 -7.17 3.13
C ASN A 135 11.88 -5.87 3.05
N GLY A 136 12.49 -4.70 2.97
CA GLY A 136 11.77 -3.42 2.89
C GLY A 136 11.05 -3.04 4.19
N ILE A 137 11.51 -3.53 5.34
CA ILE A 137 10.97 -3.18 6.66
C ILE A 137 11.49 -1.79 7.05
N VAL A 138 10.56 -0.87 7.34
CA VAL A 138 10.84 0.46 7.88
C VAL A 138 10.93 0.34 9.39
N GLU A 139 12.14 0.53 9.91
CA GLU A 139 12.39 0.59 11.35
C GLU A 139 12.00 1.97 11.89
N ILE A 140 11.17 2.00 12.93
CA ILE A 140 10.80 3.20 13.65
C ILE A 140 11.23 3.05 15.11
N LYS A 141 11.83 4.10 15.66
CA LYS A 141 12.28 4.13 17.05
C LYS A 141 11.10 4.04 18.02
N CYS A 142 11.22 3.20 19.05
CA CYS A 142 10.33 3.23 20.20
C CYS A 142 10.90 4.15 21.29
N PRO A 143 10.22 5.25 21.66
CA PRO A 143 10.68 6.14 22.73
C PRO A 143 10.47 5.54 24.13
N GLY A 144 9.73 4.44 24.25
CA GLY A 144 9.53 3.67 25.48
C GLY A 144 8.12 3.14 25.64
N GLU A 145 7.94 2.21 26.58
CA GLU A 145 6.67 1.53 26.83
C GLU A 145 5.53 2.51 27.11
N HIS A 146 5.80 3.57 27.88
CA HIS A 146 4.76 4.47 28.38
C HIS A 146 4.48 5.70 27.48
N HIS A 147 5.09 5.80 26.31
CA HIS A 147 4.85 6.95 25.43
C HIS A 147 3.63 6.74 24.53
N PHE A 148 2.98 7.82 24.14
CA PHE A 148 2.01 7.88 23.04
C PHE A 148 2.26 9.19 22.30
N THR A 149 2.85 9.09 21.11
CA THR A 149 3.44 10.24 20.38
C THR A 149 2.47 10.83 19.36
N ASP A 150 2.71 12.08 18.96
CA ASP A 150 1.87 12.80 18.00
C ASP A 150 2.52 12.92 16.60
N SER A 151 3.76 12.46 16.44
CA SER A 151 4.53 12.55 15.20
C SER A 151 5.46 11.36 15.01
N LEU A 152 5.66 10.93 13.76
CA LEU A 152 6.66 9.92 13.40
C LEU A 152 8.07 10.32 13.84
N ALA A 153 8.39 11.63 13.86
CA ALA A 153 9.68 12.14 14.30
C ALA A 153 9.97 11.86 15.78
N GLN A 154 8.94 11.65 16.59
CA GLN A 154 9.06 11.32 18.01
C GLN A 154 9.20 9.80 18.24
N GLY A 155 9.04 8.98 17.18
CA GLY A 155 8.93 7.53 17.28
C GLY A 155 7.50 7.07 17.57
N ILE A 156 7.31 5.77 17.81
CA ILE A 156 6.00 5.15 18.09
C ILE A 156 6.03 4.48 19.46
N GLY A 157 5.06 4.79 20.32
CA GLY A 157 4.96 4.23 21.67
C GLY A 157 4.88 2.71 21.72
N GLY A 158 5.47 2.10 22.75
CA GLY A 158 5.56 0.63 22.86
C GLY A 158 4.33 -0.05 23.47
N GLY A 159 3.81 0.47 24.59
CA GLY A 159 2.63 -0.06 25.29
C GLY A 159 2.65 -1.55 25.65
N ALA A 160 3.83 -2.16 25.67
CA ALA A 160 4.09 -3.58 25.86
C ALA A 160 3.42 -4.55 24.85
N ASN A 161 2.71 -4.05 23.84
CA ASN A 161 2.09 -4.89 22.81
C ASN A 161 2.05 -4.18 21.45
N SER A 162 2.20 -4.94 20.36
CA SER A 162 2.20 -4.36 18.99
C SER A 162 0.89 -3.63 18.66
N GLY A 163 -0.25 -4.03 19.25
CA GLY A 163 -1.54 -3.37 19.03
C GLY A 163 -1.59 -1.92 19.53
N TYR A 164 -0.90 -1.62 20.64
CA TYR A 164 -0.78 -0.26 21.16
C TYR A 164 0.04 0.62 20.22
N GLY A 165 1.19 0.12 19.74
CA GLY A 165 2.01 0.84 18.77
C GLY A 165 1.26 1.10 17.46
N ALA A 166 0.47 0.12 17.00
CA ALA A 166 -0.38 0.29 15.82
C ALA A 166 -1.49 1.34 16.02
N LEU A 167 -2.11 1.39 17.21
CA LEU A 167 -3.04 2.48 17.56
C LEU A 167 -2.33 3.84 17.57
N ASN A 168 -1.14 3.92 18.16
CA ASN A 168 -0.37 5.16 18.14
C ASN A 168 -0.03 5.59 16.71
N LEU A 169 0.34 4.65 15.83
CA LEU A 169 0.56 4.94 14.42
C LEU A 169 -0.71 5.46 13.74
N ALA A 170 -1.86 4.80 13.92
CA ALA A 170 -3.14 5.28 13.36
C ALA A 170 -3.45 6.72 13.77
N TRP A 171 -3.17 7.08 15.03
CA TRP A 171 -3.31 8.44 15.55
C TRP A 171 -2.37 9.43 14.84
N ILE A 172 -1.08 9.09 14.70
CA ILE A 172 -0.08 9.93 14.02
C ILE A 172 -0.47 10.18 12.55
N LEU A 173 -1.03 9.16 11.89
CA LEU A 173 -1.56 9.30 10.52
C LEU A 173 -2.85 10.11 10.46
N GLY A 174 -3.42 10.54 11.60
CA GLY A 174 -4.59 11.40 11.65
C GLY A 174 -5.91 10.70 11.34
N ALA A 175 -5.94 9.36 11.44
CA ALA A 175 -7.16 8.60 11.19
C ALA A 175 -8.26 8.99 12.18
N ASP A 176 -9.48 9.10 11.66
CA ASP A 176 -10.68 9.48 12.41
C ASP A 176 -11.94 8.99 11.68
N PRO A 177 -12.74 8.08 12.25
CA PRO A 177 -12.51 7.35 13.51
C PRO A 177 -11.48 6.20 13.38
N ILE A 178 -10.99 5.69 14.51
CA ILE A 178 -10.11 4.52 14.60
C ILE A 178 -10.88 3.34 15.19
N TYR A 179 -11.08 2.29 14.39
CA TYR A 179 -11.76 1.07 14.81
C TYR A 179 -10.77 -0.01 15.26
N LEU A 180 -11.02 -0.65 16.40
CA LEU A 180 -10.21 -1.77 16.89
C LEU A 180 -10.94 -3.11 16.68
N LEU A 181 -10.25 -4.09 16.12
CA LEU A 181 -10.71 -5.48 15.95
C LEU A 181 -9.66 -6.44 16.52
N GLY A 182 -10.08 -7.48 17.26
CA GLY A 182 -9.13 -8.42 17.89
C GLY A 182 -8.38 -7.83 19.10
N PHE A 183 -8.93 -6.78 19.73
CA PHE A 183 -8.42 -6.18 20.97
C PHE A 183 -9.16 -6.72 22.19
N ASP A 184 -9.25 -8.04 22.33
CA ASP A 184 -10.05 -8.71 23.36
C ASP A 184 -9.49 -8.52 24.77
N MET A 185 -8.17 -8.48 24.87
CA MET A 185 -7.42 -8.27 26.12
C MET A 185 -7.76 -9.24 27.27
N HIS A 186 -8.14 -10.48 26.94
CA HIS A 186 -8.26 -11.59 27.87
C HIS A 186 -7.78 -12.89 27.22
N GLY A 187 -7.45 -13.89 28.05
CA GLY A 187 -6.98 -15.20 27.59
C GLY A 187 -8.03 -16.31 27.76
N GLU A 188 -7.63 -17.55 27.49
CA GLU A 188 -8.40 -18.77 27.80
C GLU A 188 -7.81 -19.42 29.07
N GLY A 189 -8.56 -19.37 30.16
CA GLY A 189 -8.10 -19.84 31.46
C GLY A 189 -6.90 -19.04 31.98
N LYS A 190 -5.78 -19.71 32.26
CA LYS A 190 -4.55 -19.08 32.78
C LYS A 190 -3.60 -18.58 31.69
N ASN A 191 -3.85 -18.94 30.44
CA ASN A 191 -2.92 -18.73 29.34
C ASN A 191 -3.35 -17.53 28.50
N GLN A 192 -2.36 -16.81 27.97
CA GLN A 192 -2.60 -15.90 26.87
C GLN A 192 -3.17 -16.67 25.68
N ALA A 193 -4.09 -16.07 24.93
CA ALA A 193 -4.74 -16.70 23.80
C ALA A 193 -4.80 -15.74 22.62
N HIS A 194 -4.64 -16.29 21.42
CA HIS A 194 -4.68 -15.58 20.15
C HIS A 194 -5.53 -16.39 19.17
N TYR A 195 -6.13 -15.77 18.14
CA TYR A 195 -6.94 -16.55 17.19
C TYR A 195 -6.14 -17.60 16.40
N LYS A 196 -4.83 -17.40 16.24
CA LYS A 196 -3.87 -18.37 15.68
C LYS A 196 -3.16 -19.20 16.78
N SER A 197 -3.74 -19.37 17.97
CA SER A 197 -3.14 -20.09 19.12
C SER A 197 -2.74 -21.53 18.80
N ASP A 198 -3.47 -22.21 17.91
CA ASP A 198 -3.18 -23.60 17.50
C ASP A 198 -1.79 -23.73 16.84
N PHE A 199 -1.26 -22.63 16.30
CA PHE A 199 0.08 -22.54 15.72
C PHE A 199 1.17 -22.36 16.80
N TYR A 200 0.89 -21.57 17.85
CA TYR A 200 1.82 -21.33 18.97
C TYR A 200 1.95 -22.56 19.88
N HIS A 201 0.91 -23.38 20.01
CA HIS A 201 0.92 -24.55 20.90
C HIS A 201 1.47 -25.83 20.25
N SER A 202 1.51 -25.91 18.92
CA SER A 202 2.07 -27.07 18.21
C SER A 202 3.55 -26.92 17.83
N ALA A 203 4.07 -25.70 17.66
CA ALA A 203 5.43 -25.46 17.14
C ALA A 203 6.49 -25.07 18.19
N HIS A 204 6.12 -24.79 19.45
CA HIS A 204 7.05 -24.29 20.46
C HIS A 204 7.59 -25.36 21.42
N LYS A 205 8.22 -26.41 20.87
CA LYS A 205 9.30 -27.06 21.63
C LYS A 205 10.56 -26.20 21.48
N CYS A 206 10.71 -25.20 22.36
CA CYS A 206 12.02 -24.60 22.57
C CYS A 206 13.01 -25.71 22.96
N SER A 207 14.25 -25.64 22.48
CA SER A 207 15.33 -26.60 22.77
C SER A 207 15.68 -26.72 24.27
N THR A 208 15.02 -25.94 25.14
CA THR A 208 15.10 -25.99 26.61
C THR A 208 13.86 -26.59 27.29
N GLY A 209 12.92 -27.17 26.54
CA GLY A 209 11.75 -27.89 27.08
C GLY A 209 10.66 -27.01 27.71
N HIS A 210 10.78 -25.68 27.65
CA HIS A 210 9.76 -24.76 28.12
C HIS A 210 8.86 -24.34 26.96
N PHE A 211 7.59 -24.73 27.01
CA PHE A 211 6.57 -24.13 26.18
C PHE A 211 6.55 -22.63 26.45
N ASN A 212 6.63 -21.80 25.41
CA ASN A 212 6.61 -20.34 25.52
C ASN A 212 5.17 -19.86 25.79
N HIS A 213 4.53 -20.37 26.85
CA HIS A 213 3.19 -19.98 27.29
C HIS A 213 3.31 -18.70 28.11
N GLN A 214 2.98 -17.55 27.50
CA GLN A 214 2.70 -16.36 28.30
C GLN A 214 1.41 -16.58 29.10
N PHE A 215 1.42 -16.14 30.36
CA PHE A 215 0.22 -16.17 31.19
C PHE A 215 -0.73 -15.02 30.82
N ALA A 216 -2.04 -15.24 31.03
CA ALA A 216 -3.07 -14.22 30.82
C ALA A 216 -2.88 -12.96 31.70
N THR A 217 -2.00 -13.02 32.71
CA THR A 217 -1.64 -11.86 33.54
C THR A 217 -0.99 -10.73 32.73
N VAL A 218 -0.39 -11.02 31.56
CA VAL A 218 0.20 -10.01 30.68
C VAL A 218 -0.83 -8.96 30.22
N TYR A 219 -2.10 -9.36 30.03
CA TYR A 219 -3.16 -8.44 29.63
C TYR A 219 -3.45 -7.36 30.67
N LYS A 220 -3.10 -7.58 31.95
CA LYS A 220 -3.20 -6.53 32.97
C LYS A 220 -2.31 -5.34 32.61
N ASN A 221 -1.08 -5.61 32.17
CA ASN A 221 -0.16 -4.55 31.76
C ASN A 221 -0.60 -3.88 30.44
N PHE A 222 -1.07 -4.69 29.48
CA PHE A 222 -1.55 -4.14 28.21
C PHE A 222 -2.71 -3.18 28.42
N ARG A 223 -3.74 -3.59 29.18
CA ARG A 223 -4.88 -2.74 29.50
C ARG A 223 -4.47 -1.47 30.24
N ALA A 224 -3.60 -1.57 31.24
CA ALA A 224 -3.12 -0.40 31.99
C ALA A 224 -2.48 0.67 31.09
N ASN A 225 -1.72 0.26 30.06
CA ASN A 225 -1.13 1.21 29.10
C ASN A 225 -2.21 1.91 28.25
N PHE A 226 -3.22 1.21 27.75
CA PHE A 226 -4.34 1.83 27.02
C PHE A 226 -5.22 2.70 27.92
N GLU A 227 -5.53 2.25 29.13
CA GLU A 227 -6.32 2.99 30.13
C GLU A 227 -5.63 4.32 30.48
N ARG A 228 -4.32 4.31 30.63
CA ARG A 228 -3.53 5.52 30.85
C ARG A 228 -3.61 6.48 29.67
N VAL A 229 -3.48 6.00 28.43
CA VAL A 229 -3.68 6.86 27.23
C VAL A 229 -5.09 7.42 27.21
N ALA A 230 -6.11 6.60 27.44
CA ALA A 230 -7.49 7.08 27.42
C ALA A 230 -7.76 8.15 28.50
N GLN A 231 -7.10 8.05 29.66
CA GLN A 231 -7.18 9.02 30.75
C GLN A 231 -6.40 10.31 30.45
N GLU A 232 -5.15 10.20 29.95
CA GLU A 232 -4.27 11.34 29.69
C GLU A 232 -4.61 12.06 28.37
N ARG A 233 -5.22 11.34 27.43
CA ARG A 233 -5.53 11.77 26.05
C ARG A 233 -7.01 11.48 25.71
N PRO A 234 -7.95 12.22 26.29
CA PRO A 234 -9.38 12.05 25.99
C PRO A 234 -9.71 12.34 24.51
N ASP A 235 -8.88 13.13 23.82
CA ASP A 235 -8.93 13.36 22.37
C ASP A 235 -8.68 12.09 21.56
N VAL A 236 -7.71 11.26 21.99
CA VAL A 236 -7.46 9.94 21.42
C VAL A 236 -8.63 9.01 21.76
N ALA A 237 -9.03 8.95 23.02
CA ALA A 237 -10.11 8.06 23.47
C ALA A 237 -11.43 8.30 22.72
N ALA A 238 -11.76 9.56 22.43
CA ALA A 238 -12.98 9.94 21.72
C ALA A 238 -13.03 9.45 20.26
N ARG A 239 -11.87 9.19 19.64
CA ARG A 239 -11.78 8.69 18.25
C ARG A 239 -11.70 7.17 18.15
N VAL A 240 -11.45 6.49 19.26
CA VAL A 240 -11.19 5.05 19.27
C VAL A 240 -12.45 4.29 19.64
N ILE A 241 -12.86 3.37 18.77
CA ILE A 241 -14.03 2.53 18.94
C ILE A 241 -13.59 1.07 18.89
N ASN A 242 -13.78 0.34 19.99
CA ASN A 242 -13.54 -1.10 20.04
C ASN A 242 -14.77 -1.85 19.50
N LEU A 243 -14.60 -2.57 18.40
CA LEU A 243 -15.69 -3.30 17.73
C LEU A 243 -15.96 -4.68 18.33
N ASN A 244 -15.28 -5.04 19.44
CA ASN A 244 -15.59 -6.21 20.24
C ASN A 244 -16.21 -5.80 21.59
N PRO A 245 -17.54 -5.88 21.77
CA PRO A 245 -18.21 -5.51 23.02
C PRO A 245 -17.82 -6.41 24.22
N ASP A 246 -17.36 -7.64 23.95
CA ASP A 246 -16.96 -8.60 24.97
C ASP A 246 -15.50 -8.41 25.43
N SER A 247 -14.75 -7.51 24.77
CA SER A 247 -13.37 -7.19 25.14
C SER A 247 -13.24 -6.74 26.59
N ALA A 248 -12.17 -7.17 27.26
CA ALA A 248 -11.79 -6.68 28.58
C ALA A 248 -11.19 -5.26 28.56
N LEU A 249 -10.92 -4.68 27.38
CA LEU A 249 -10.41 -3.32 27.21
C LEU A 249 -11.56 -2.30 27.27
N LYS A 250 -11.92 -1.86 28.47
CA LYS A 250 -13.12 -1.05 28.73
C LYS A 250 -12.92 0.47 28.62
N CYS A 251 -11.71 0.95 28.31
CA CYS A 251 -11.38 2.38 28.30
C CYS A 251 -11.81 3.13 27.03
N PHE A 252 -12.32 2.44 26.01
CA PHE A 252 -12.79 3.02 24.76
C PHE A 252 -14.28 2.75 24.56
N GLN A 253 -14.92 3.54 23.70
CA GLN A 253 -16.30 3.28 23.30
C GLN A 253 -16.40 1.92 22.60
N PHE A 254 -17.49 1.19 22.84
CA PHE A 254 -17.82 -0.01 22.07
C PHE A 254 -18.72 0.28 20.88
N GLY A 255 -18.52 -0.47 19.80
CA GLY A 255 -19.40 -0.49 18.64
C GLY A 255 -19.53 -1.91 18.09
N LYS A 256 -20.27 -2.06 16.99
CA LYS A 256 -20.33 -3.30 16.21
C LYS A 256 -19.89 -3.00 14.79
N LEU A 257 -19.20 -3.96 14.16
CA LEU A 257 -18.76 -3.79 12.77
C LEU A 257 -19.94 -3.59 11.81
N ASP A 258 -21.12 -4.15 12.11
CA ASP A 258 -22.34 -4.00 11.31
C ASP A 258 -22.88 -2.55 11.31
N ASP A 259 -22.53 -1.76 12.33
CA ASP A 259 -22.95 -0.36 12.43
C ASP A 259 -21.99 0.58 11.68
N VAL A 260 -20.87 0.06 11.17
CA VAL A 260 -19.90 0.83 10.39
C VAL A 260 -20.37 0.91 8.94
N ALA A 261 -20.73 2.12 8.48
CA ALA A 261 -21.27 2.34 7.14
C ALA A 261 -20.34 1.78 6.04
N ALA A 262 -20.86 0.99 5.10
CA ALA A 262 -20.04 0.56 3.96
C ALA A 262 -19.66 1.75 3.06
N ILE A 263 -18.50 1.68 2.40
CA ILE A 263 -18.10 2.65 1.38
C ILE A 263 -17.91 1.87 0.08
N THR A 264 -18.59 2.29 -0.99
CA THR A 264 -18.37 1.72 -2.31
C THR A 264 -17.18 2.40 -2.97
N ARG A 265 -16.30 1.61 -3.59
CA ARG A 265 -15.05 2.08 -4.18
C ARG A 265 -14.82 1.41 -5.53
N PRO A 266 -14.20 2.10 -6.50
CA PRO A 266 -13.76 1.42 -7.70
C PRO A 266 -12.64 0.43 -7.39
N ILE A 267 -12.48 -0.59 -8.21
CA ILE A 267 -11.22 -1.35 -8.27
C ILE A 267 -10.27 -0.67 -9.26
N VAL A 268 -9.01 -0.48 -8.87
CA VAL A 268 -7.99 0.09 -9.77
C VAL A 268 -7.63 -0.95 -10.82
N ILE A 269 -7.69 -0.59 -12.09
CA ILE A 269 -7.37 -1.48 -13.19
C ILE A 269 -6.29 -0.89 -14.08
N SER A 270 -5.42 -1.74 -14.59
CA SER A 270 -4.41 -1.38 -15.58
C SER A 270 -3.90 -2.62 -16.29
N PHE A 271 -3.16 -2.42 -17.37
CA PHE A 271 -2.36 -3.48 -17.97
C PHE A 271 -0.99 -2.97 -18.40
N TYR A 272 -0.06 -3.90 -18.60
CA TYR A 272 1.27 -3.61 -19.09
C TYR A 272 1.76 -4.68 -20.05
N THR A 273 2.72 -4.35 -20.90
CA THR A 273 3.37 -5.33 -21.78
C THR A 273 4.52 -6.01 -21.04
N PRO A 274 4.49 -7.35 -20.86
CA PRO A 274 5.57 -8.07 -20.17
C PRO A 274 6.90 -7.97 -20.94
N GLY A 275 8.02 -8.12 -20.23
CA GLY A 275 9.35 -8.02 -20.83
C GLY A 275 9.80 -6.61 -21.22
N THR A 276 9.13 -5.57 -20.72
CA THR A 276 9.46 -4.16 -20.97
C THR A 276 9.63 -3.40 -19.64
N SER A 277 10.11 -2.15 -19.70
CA SER A 277 10.16 -1.28 -18.51
C SER A 277 8.81 -1.05 -17.83
N TYR A 278 7.68 -1.33 -18.51
CA TYR A 278 6.34 -1.21 -17.94
C TYR A 278 6.06 -2.18 -16.77
N GLU A 279 6.85 -3.25 -16.60
CA GLU A 279 6.75 -4.13 -15.43
C GLU A 279 7.06 -3.39 -14.12
N GLN A 280 8.08 -2.52 -14.14
CA GLN A 280 8.44 -1.71 -12.98
C GLN A 280 7.36 -0.65 -12.68
N HIS A 281 6.71 -0.13 -13.71
CA HIS A 281 5.59 0.79 -13.58
C HIS A 281 4.36 0.10 -12.96
N ALA A 282 4.02 -1.10 -13.42
CA ALA A 282 2.96 -1.93 -12.84
C ALA A 282 3.19 -2.22 -11.35
N GLU A 283 4.43 -2.55 -10.99
CA GLU A 283 4.83 -2.76 -9.62
C GLU A 283 4.69 -1.47 -8.77
N ASN A 284 5.07 -0.31 -9.30
CA ASN A 284 4.90 0.98 -8.61
C ASN A 284 3.44 1.35 -8.39
N LEU A 285 2.59 1.17 -9.41
CA LEU A 285 1.15 1.40 -9.30
C LEU A 285 0.52 0.45 -8.26
N ALA A 286 0.86 -0.84 -8.30
CA ALA A 286 0.36 -1.83 -7.34
C ALA A 286 0.74 -1.46 -5.89
N ARG A 287 2.01 -1.09 -5.64
CA ARG A 287 2.45 -0.62 -4.31
C ARG A 287 1.68 0.60 -3.84
N SER A 288 1.41 1.56 -4.74
CA SER A 288 0.63 2.74 -4.41
C SER A 288 -0.83 2.41 -4.08
N CYS A 289 -1.44 1.44 -4.78
CA CYS A 289 -2.78 0.95 -4.45
C CYS A 289 -2.82 0.35 -3.04
N VAL A 290 -1.88 -0.56 -2.74
CA VAL A 290 -1.81 -1.21 -1.41
C VAL A 290 -1.61 -0.18 -0.30
N ARG A 291 -0.74 0.82 -0.48
CA ARG A 291 -0.51 1.91 0.49
C ARG A 291 -1.80 2.59 0.94
N TRP A 292 -2.77 2.71 0.04
CA TRP A 292 -4.03 3.38 0.26
C TRP A 292 -5.21 2.43 0.54
N GLY A 293 -4.94 1.13 0.71
CA GLY A 293 -5.98 0.12 0.92
C GLY A 293 -6.84 -0.13 -0.33
N LEU A 294 -6.38 0.25 -1.52
CA LEU A 294 -7.15 0.13 -2.76
C LEU A 294 -6.94 -1.24 -3.40
N GLU A 295 -8.06 -1.93 -3.66
CA GLU A 295 -8.06 -3.14 -4.47
C GLU A 295 -7.61 -2.81 -5.90
N HIS A 296 -6.87 -3.72 -6.52
CA HIS A 296 -6.38 -3.53 -7.88
C HIS A 296 -6.37 -4.84 -8.68
N ASN A 297 -6.55 -4.71 -9.99
CA ASN A 297 -6.34 -5.77 -10.98
C ASN A 297 -5.46 -5.22 -12.10
N ILE A 298 -4.14 -5.40 -11.96
CA ILE A 298 -3.12 -4.94 -12.89
C ILE A 298 -2.49 -6.17 -13.52
N VAL A 299 -2.66 -6.36 -14.84
CA VAL A 299 -2.33 -7.63 -15.50
C VAL A 299 -1.35 -7.45 -16.67
N PRO A 300 -0.47 -8.43 -16.92
CA PRO A 300 0.30 -8.46 -18.15
C PRO A 300 -0.62 -8.75 -19.34
N VAL A 301 -0.41 -8.04 -20.45
CA VAL A 301 -1.09 -8.25 -21.73
C VAL A 301 -0.02 -8.32 -22.82
N GLU A 302 -0.02 -9.42 -23.56
CA GLU A 302 0.90 -9.64 -24.68
C GLU A 302 0.85 -8.51 -25.70
N SER A 303 2.00 -8.20 -26.29
CA SER A 303 2.09 -7.17 -27.34
C SER A 303 1.19 -7.53 -28.52
N LYS A 304 0.45 -6.53 -29.02
CA LYS A 304 -0.33 -6.61 -30.26
C LYS A 304 0.49 -6.20 -31.49
N GLY A 305 1.81 -6.08 -31.34
CA GLY A 305 2.77 -5.84 -32.42
C GLY A 305 3.15 -4.37 -32.64
N SER A 306 2.50 -3.41 -31.97
CA SER A 306 2.97 -2.03 -31.91
C SER A 306 2.45 -1.32 -30.67
N TRP A 307 3.15 -0.26 -30.25
CA TRP A 307 2.69 0.60 -29.15
C TRP A 307 1.27 1.15 -29.38
N LEU A 308 0.95 1.55 -30.62
CA LEU A 308 -0.37 2.06 -30.98
C LEU A 308 -1.46 0.99 -30.76
N GLU A 309 -1.26 -0.23 -31.26
CA GLU A 309 -2.22 -1.31 -31.10
C GLU A 309 -2.41 -1.70 -29.62
N ASN A 310 -1.35 -1.61 -28.82
CA ASN A 310 -1.42 -1.87 -27.38
C ASN A 310 -2.32 -0.83 -26.68
N ILE A 311 -2.11 0.47 -26.91
CA ILE A 311 -2.92 1.51 -26.26
C ILE A 311 -4.38 1.51 -26.72
N ARG A 312 -4.65 1.12 -27.98
CA ARG A 312 -6.02 1.01 -28.52
C ARG A 312 -6.85 -0.08 -27.85
N HIS A 313 -6.22 -1.00 -27.11
CA HIS A 313 -6.91 -2.02 -26.33
C HIS A 313 -7.61 -1.47 -25.08
N LYS A 314 -7.19 -0.31 -24.55
CA LYS A 314 -7.72 0.32 -23.33
C LYS A 314 -9.26 0.26 -23.18
N PRO A 315 -10.08 0.75 -24.13
CA PRO A 315 -11.54 0.71 -23.98
C PRO A 315 -12.11 -0.71 -23.85
N HIS A 316 -11.55 -1.67 -24.58
CA HIS A 316 -11.97 -3.08 -24.50
C HIS A 316 -11.63 -3.67 -23.13
N PHE A 317 -10.43 -3.41 -22.64
CA PHE A 317 -9.98 -3.88 -21.34
C PHE A 317 -10.83 -3.29 -20.20
N ILE A 318 -11.14 -1.99 -20.26
CA ILE A 318 -12.04 -1.35 -19.28
C ILE A 318 -13.41 -2.04 -19.30
N ALA A 319 -13.97 -2.34 -20.48
CA ALA A 319 -15.27 -3.00 -20.59
C ALA A 319 -15.25 -4.41 -20.00
N GLU A 320 -14.20 -5.18 -20.28
CA GLU A 320 -14.00 -6.51 -19.71
C GLU A 320 -13.92 -6.45 -18.19
N MET A 321 -13.13 -5.52 -17.64
CA MET A 321 -12.96 -5.40 -16.19
C MET A 321 -14.22 -4.92 -15.48
N LEU A 322 -14.97 -4.03 -16.12
CA LEU A 322 -16.24 -3.52 -15.60
C LEU A 322 -17.26 -4.67 -15.44
N GLU A 323 -17.36 -5.56 -16.43
CA GLU A 323 -18.21 -6.75 -16.35
C GLU A 323 -17.65 -7.82 -15.41
N LYS A 324 -16.33 -8.07 -15.41
CA LYS A 324 -15.68 -9.05 -14.54
C LYS A 324 -15.95 -8.77 -13.06
N HIS A 325 -15.87 -7.51 -12.65
CA HIS A 325 -15.97 -7.11 -11.25
C HIS A 325 -17.39 -6.74 -10.82
N GLY A 326 -18.30 -6.46 -11.77
CA GLY A 326 -19.69 -6.09 -11.48
C GLY A 326 -19.83 -4.84 -10.61
N ARG A 327 -18.81 -3.97 -10.61
CA ARG A 327 -18.75 -2.71 -9.83
C ARG A 327 -17.87 -1.70 -10.56
N ALA A 328 -17.86 -0.46 -10.08
CA ALA A 328 -17.04 0.61 -10.66
C ALA A 328 -15.55 0.22 -10.78
N VAL A 329 -14.89 0.73 -11.81
CA VAL A 329 -13.46 0.57 -12.06
C VAL A 329 -12.80 1.93 -12.21
N LEU A 330 -11.54 2.02 -11.79
CA LEU A 330 -10.68 3.19 -11.98
C LEU A 330 -9.52 2.77 -12.88
N TRP A 331 -9.59 3.16 -14.15
CA TRP A 331 -8.45 3.03 -15.04
C TRP A 331 -7.36 4.01 -14.62
N VAL A 332 -6.14 3.51 -14.48
CA VAL A 332 -4.92 4.31 -14.34
C VAL A 332 -3.90 3.75 -15.33
N ASP A 333 -3.36 4.58 -16.22
CA ASP A 333 -2.22 4.18 -17.06
C ASP A 333 -1.11 3.62 -16.16
N VAL A 334 -0.42 2.57 -16.60
CA VAL A 334 0.44 1.79 -15.72
C VAL A 334 1.61 2.59 -15.15
N ASP A 335 1.99 3.69 -15.81
CA ASP A 335 3.00 4.63 -15.37
C ASP A 335 2.48 5.70 -14.39
N GLY A 336 1.23 5.57 -13.95
CA GLY A 336 0.64 6.36 -12.88
C GLY A 336 1.00 5.87 -11.48
N VAL A 337 0.98 6.76 -10.50
CA VAL A 337 1.17 6.46 -9.08
C VAL A 337 0.11 7.19 -8.27
N ILE A 338 -0.55 6.49 -7.35
CA ILE A 338 -1.51 7.08 -6.41
C ILE A 338 -0.73 7.70 -5.25
N GLN A 339 -0.53 9.01 -5.33
CA GLN A 339 0.23 9.78 -4.35
C GLN A 339 -0.58 10.09 -3.09
N ARG A 340 -1.90 10.24 -3.22
CA ARG A 340 -2.84 10.48 -2.11
C ARG A 340 -4.10 9.67 -2.31
N TYR A 341 -4.85 9.46 -1.24
CA TYR A 341 -6.11 8.75 -1.35
C TYR A 341 -7.13 9.49 -2.24
N PRO A 342 -7.70 8.82 -3.25
CA PRO A 342 -8.59 9.45 -4.21
C PRO A 342 -10.05 9.50 -3.71
N ALA A 343 -10.28 10.28 -2.64
CA ALA A 343 -11.56 10.34 -1.91
C ALA A 343 -12.78 10.68 -2.77
N LEU A 344 -12.62 11.35 -3.91
CA LEU A 344 -13.74 11.68 -4.80
C LEU A 344 -14.39 10.46 -5.46
N TYR A 345 -13.75 9.30 -5.42
CA TYR A 345 -14.33 8.05 -5.95
C TYR A 345 -15.11 7.24 -4.90
N ASP A 346 -15.05 7.63 -3.63
CA ASP A 346 -15.84 6.99 -2.57
C ASP A 346 -17.32 7.35 -2.76
N ASN A 347 -18.18 6.33 -2.84
CA ASN A 347 -19.62 6.50 -3.05
C ASN A 347 -19.97 7.41 -4.24
N ALA A 348 -19.17 7.35 -5.31
CA ALA A 348 -19.33 8.21 -6.47
C ALA A 348 -20.75 8.12 -7.07
N GLU A 349 -21.42 9.27 -7.17
CA GLU A 349 -22.77 9.40 -7.74
C GLU A 349 -22.77 9.76 -9.23
N PHE A 350 -21.63 9.66 -9.91
CA PHE A 350 -21.49 9.89 -11.34
C PHE A 350 -21.18 8.59 -12.09
N ASP A 351 -21.40 8.60 -13.41
CA ASP A 351 -21.28 7.42 -14.26
C ASP A 351 -19.86 7.29 -14.84
N VAL A 352 -19.22 8.43 -15.14
CA VAL A 352 -17.87 8.49 -15.71
C VAL A 352 -17.12 9.70 -15.14
N GLY A 353 -15.86 9.51 -14.75
CA GLY A 353 -14.96 10.60 -14.36
C GLY A 353 -13.86 10.76 -15.41
N ILE A 354 -13.77 11.96 -16.00
CA ILE A 354 -12.83 12.30 -17.07
C ILE A 354 -11.97 13.48 -16.61
N ASN A 355 -10.74 13.57 -17.10
CA ASN A 355 -9.83 14.67 -16.81
C ASN A 355 -9.61 15.53 -18.06
N TRP A 356 -9.58 16.84 -17.87
CA TRP A 356 -9.21 17.80 -18.92
C TRP A 356 -7.98 18.60 -18.50
N ARG A 357 -7.07 18.78 -19.44
CA ARG A 357 -5.96 19.72 -19.33
C ARG A 357 -6.30 20.97 -20.11
N ASP A 358 -6.22 22.09 -19.42
CA ASP A 358 -6.25 23.43 -20.00
C ASP A 358 -4.81 23.88 -20.32
N TYR A 359 -4.51 24.17 -21.58
CA TYR A 359 -3.17 24.58 -22.02
C TYR A 359 -2.81 26.01 -21.62
N GLU A 360 -3.79 26.83 -21.33
CA GLU A 360 -3.64 28.19 -20.83
C GLU A 360 -3.25 28.17 -19.34
N LEU A 361 -3.76 27.20 -18.57
CA LEU A 361 -3.37 26.98 -17.16
C LEU A 361 -2.09 26.14 -17.01
N PHE A 362 -1.93 25.13 -17.86
CA PHE A 362 -0.83 24.17 -17.79
C PHE A 362 -0.12 24.10 -19.15
N PRO A 363 0.77 25.05 -19.48
CA PRO A 363 1.40 25.10 -20.80
C PRO A 363 2.35 23.91 -21.05
N ALA A 364 2.56 23.57 -22.32
CA ALA A 364 3.58 22.60 -22.76
C ALA A 364 4.54 23.26 -23.76
N PRO A 365 5.74 22.69 -23.98
CA PRO A 365 6.58 23.07 -25.11
C PRO A 365 5.82 22.95 -26.44
N GLY A 366 5.78 24.04 -27.21
CA GLY A 366 5.05 24.15 -28.47
C GLY A 366 3.82 25.07 -28.38
N ARG A 367 3.22 25.40 -29.53
CA ARG A 367 1.99 26.22 -29.58
C ARG A 367 0.76 25.29 -29.54
N ARG A 368 0.35 24.90 -28.33
CA ARG A 368 -0.94 24.22 -28.07
C ARG A 368 -1.84 25.16 -27.28
N SER A 369 -3.15 25.02 -27.45
CA SER A 369 -4.18 25.88 -26.84
C SER A 369 -5.47 25.11 -26.62
N GLY A 370 -6.30 25.57 -25.68
CA GLY A 370 -7.60 25.01 -25.36
C GLY A 370 -7.53 23.75 -24.50
N LEU A 371 -8.65 23.02 -24.46
CA LEU A 371 -8.81 21.83 -23.63
C LEU A 371 -8.39 20.55 -24.37
N GLU A 372 -7.61 19.71 -23.70
CA GLU A 372 -7.27 18.35 -24.09
C GLU A 372 -7.78 17.36 -23.06
N LEU A 373 -8.46 16.30 -23.50
CA LEU A 373 -8.85 15.20 -22.63
C LEU A 373 -7.60 14.41 -22.26
N LEU A 374 -7.45 14.05 -20.98
CA LEU A 374 -6.42 13.12 -20.52
C LEU A 374 -7.06 11.77 -20.17
N SER A 375 -6.63 10.71 -20.85
CA SER A 375 -7.12 9.34 -20.60
C SER A 375 -6.21 8.51 -19.69
N GLY A 376 -5.23 9.17 -19.05
CA GLY A 376 -4.32 8.54 -18.09
C GLY A 376 -5.01 8.09 -16.80
N THR A 377 -6.12 8.74 -16.44
CA THR A 377 -6.97 8.29 -15.33
C THR A 377 -8.43 8.49 -15.70
N MET A 378 -9.23 7.44 -15.58
CA MET A 378 -10.66 7.47 -15.91
C MET A 378 -11.46 6.59 -14.96
N PHE A 379 -12.52 7.14 -14.38
CA PHE A 379 -13.48 6.38 -13.58
C PHE A 379 -14.64 5.92 -14.44
N TRP A 380 -15.06 4.67 -14.29
CA TRP A 380 -16.20 4.08 -14.99
C TRP A 380 -17.09 3.34 -13.98
N ASN A 381 -18.32 3.80 -13.79
CA ASN A 381 -19.29 3.18 -12.91
C ASN A 381 -19.96 1.97 -13.58
N TYR A 382 -20.49 1.03 -12.79
CA TYR A 382 -21.26 -0.11 -13.31
C TYR A 382 -22.73 0.29 -13.57
N THR A 383 -22.91 1.30 -14.43
CA THR A 383 -24.23 1.82 -14.81
C THR A 383 -24.43 1.70 -16.32
N GLU A 384 -25.69 1.66 -16.77
CA GLU A 384 -25.98 1.54 -18.20
C GLU A 384 -25.45 2.72 -19.04
N PRO A 385 -25.58 3.99 -18.61
CA PRO A 385 -25.00 5.10 -19.37
C PRO A 385 -23.47 5.00 -19.52
N SER A 386 -22.77 4.59 -18.46
CA SER A 386 -21.30 4.40 -18.49
C SER A 386 -20.91 3.31 -19.49
N ARG A 387 -21.59 2.16 -19.45
CA ARG A 387 -21.35 1.04 -20.37
C ARG A 387 -21.72 1.40 -21.81
N GLU A 388 -22.78 2.16 -22.03
CA GLU A 388 -23.17 2.60 -23.37
C GLU A 388 -22.13 3.56 -23.97
N LEU A 389 -21.61 4.51 -23.18
CA LEU A 389 -20.49 5.35 -23.63
C LEU A 389 -19.29 4.49 -24.05
N LEU A 390 -18.95 3.49 -23.25
CA LEU A 390 -17.82 2.60 -23.51
C LEU A 390 -18.02 1.76 -24.79
N ARG A 391 -19.22 1.22 -25.03
CA ARG A 391 -19.56 0.52 -26.28
C ARG A 391 -19.44 1.43 -27.50
N ARG A 392 -19.97 2.66 -27.43
CA ARG A 392 -19.85 3.64 -28.51
C ARG A 392 -18.41 4.04 -28.77
N TRP A 393 -17.61 4.13 -27.71
CA TRP A 393 -16.20 4.43 -27.84
C TRP A 393 -15.46 3.31 -28.58
N ILE A 394 -15.70 2.05 -28.21
CA ILE A 394 -15.17 0.87 -28.92
C ILE A 394 -15.54 0.91 -30.42
N VAL A 395 -16.82 1.12 -30.75
CA VAL A 395 -17.28 1.20 -32.15
C VAL A 395 -16.60 2.36 -32.90
N ARG A 396 -16.40 3.51 -32.24
CA ARG A 396 -15.72 4.65 -32.86
C ARG A 396 -14.22 4.37 -33.10
N MET A 397 -13.58 3.56 -32.25
CA MET A 397 -12.20 3.13 -32.46
C MET A 397 -12.03 2.29 -33.72
N GLU A 398 -12.98 1.42 -34.05
CA GLU A 398 -12.96 0.58 -35.25
C GLU A 398 -13.02 1.40 -36.54
N THR A 399 -13.78 2.50 -36.53
CA THR A 399 -13.90 3.43 -37.66
C THR A 399 -12.74 4.43 -37.76
N ASN A 400 -11.80 4.42 -36.81
CA ASN A 400 -10.63 5.32 -36.76
C ASN A 400 -9.34 4.51 -36.49
N PRO A 401 -8.89 3.66 -37.43
CA PRO A 401 -7.82 2.67 -37.18
C PRO A 401 -6.47 3.28 -36.80
N ASN A 402 -6.17 4.50 -37.25
CA ASN A 402 -4.88 5.16 -37.00
C ASN A 402 -4.91 6.19 -35.85
N ALA A 403 -6.03 6.32 -35.14
CA ALA A 403 -6.18 7.30 -34.07
C ALA A 403 -5.80 6.74 -32.70
N TYR A 404 -5.33 7.62 -31.81
CA TYR A 404 -5.19 7.32 -30.39
C TYR A 404 -6.56 7.25 -29.71
N GLU A 405 -6.71 6.32 -28.76
CA GLU A 405 -7.95 6.14 -28.00
C GLU A 405 -8.43 7.44 -27.33
N GLN A 406 -7.49 8.21 -26.78
CA GLN A 406 -7.76 9.47 -26.10
C GLN A 406 -8.39 10.50 -27.05
N ARG A 407 -7.89 10.57 -28.30
CA ARG A 407 -8.38 11.53 -29.30
C ARG A 407 -9.77 11.17 -29.79
N VAL A 408 -10.04 9.88 -29.91
CA VAL A 408 -11.38 9.39 -30.27
C VAL A 408 -12.37 9.73 -29.16
N LEU A 409 -12.04 9.45 -27.90
CA LEU A 409 -12.90 9.81 -26.77
C LEU A 409 -13.10 11.32 -26.65
N GLU A 410 -12.04 12.11 -26.81
CA GLU A 410 -12.11 13.58 -26.83
C GLU A 410 -13.07 14.08 -27.90
N SER A 411 -13.00 13.52 -29.12
CA SER A 411 -13.87 13.90 -30.22
C SER A 411 -15.35 13.61 -29.93
N MET A 412 -15.64 12.55 -29.18
CA MET A 412 -17.01 12.23 -28.77
C MET A 412 -17.54 13.26 -27.77
N PHE A 413 -16.74 13.67 -26.77
CA PHE A 413 -17.15 14.70 -25.81
C PHE A 413 -17.25 16.11 -26.41
N LYS A 414 -16.50 16.40 -27.49
CA LYS A 414 -16.53 17.69 -28.19
C LYS A 414 -17.58 17.76 -29.31
N ASP A 415 -18.18 16.64 -29.69
CA ASP A 415 -19.24 16.60 -30.71
C ASP A 415 -20.58 16.99 -30.09
N GLU A 416 -21.11 18.16 -30.46
CA GLU A 416 -22.39 18.67 -29.97
C GLU A 416 -23.59 17.75 -30.28
N ASN A 417 -23.46 16.87 -31.28
CA ASN A 417 -24.49 15.90 -31.63
C ASN A 417 -24.34 14.57 -30.88
N PHE A 418 -23.24 14.38 -30.17
CA PHE A 418 -23.00 13.17 -29.38
C PHE A 418 -23.63 13.33 -27.99
N SER A 419 -24.51 12.41 -27.66
CA SER A 419 -25.05 12.29 -26.31
C SER A 419 -25.32 10.84 -25.95
N VAL A 420 -25.16 10.52 -24.66
CA VAL A 420 -25.61 9.27 -24.06
C VAL A 420 -26.69 9.65 -23.05
N ASP A 421 -27.88 9.08 -23.21
CA ASP A 421 -29.03 9.43 -22.36
C ASP A 421 -28.73 9.16 -20.88
N GLY A 422 -29.08 10.12 -20.03
CA GLY A 422 -28.86 10.04 -18.58
C GLY A 422 -27.40 10.00 -18.10
N LEU A 423 -26.40 10.16 -18.98
CA LEU A 423 -24.99 10.09 -18.60
C LEU A 423 -24.57 11.26 -17.70
N ARG A 424 -24.13 10.95 -16.47
CA ARG A 424 -23.52 11.92 -15.56
C ARG A 424 -22.01 11.82 -15.64
N ALA A 425 -21.41 12.63 -16.52
CA ALA A 425 -19.97 12.79 -16.61
C ALA A 425 -19.47 13.82 -15.59
N LYS A 426 -18.38 13.49 -14.88
CA LYS A 426 -17.71 14.37 -13.93
C LYS A 426 -16.38 14.82 -14.51
N ASP A 427 -16.19 16.13 -14.61
CA ASP A 427 -14.85 16.71 -14.80
C ASP A 427 -14.09 16.63 -13.48
N MET A 428 -12.96 15.92 -13.52
CA MET A 428 -12.13 15.60 -12.36
C MET A 428 -11.07 16.68 -12.15
N PRO A 429 -10.70 16.99 -10.89
CA PRO A 429 -9.67 17.98 -10.62
C PRO A 429 -8.34 17.61 -11.29
N PRO A 430 -7.53 18.58 -11.77
CA PRO A 430 -6.25 18.30 -12.42
C PRO A 430 -5.26 17.47 -11.58
N THR A 431 -5.39 17.47 -10.26
CA THR A 431 -4.58 16.64 -9.34
C THR A 431 -4.90 15.14 -9.42
N TYR A 432 -6.01 14.74 -10.04
CA TYR A 432 -6.41 13.33 -10.24
C TYR A 432 -5.90 12.72 -11.55
N CYS A 433 -5.24 13.50 -12.41
CA CYS A 433 -4.52 13.02 -13.58
C CYS A 433 -3.36 13.99 -13.90
N GLN A 434 -2.48 14.19 -12.92
CA GLN A 434 -1.44 15.20 -13.00
C GLN A 434 -0.22 14.67 -13.76
N ILE A 435 0.20 15.36 -14.81
CA ILE A 435 1.47 15.07 -15.49
C ILE A 435 2.59 15.76 -14.70
N PHE A 436 3.51 14.97 -14.15
CA PHE A 436 4.52 15.41 -13.17
C PHE A 436 5.29 16.69 -13.57
N ASP A 437 5.65 16.82 -14.85
CA ASP A 437 6.48 17.91 -15.37
C ASP A 437 5.69 19.06 -16.02
N LEU A 438 4.40 18.86 -16.28
CA LEU A 438 3.57 19.83 -17.02
C LEU A 438 2.46 20.45 -16.18
N MET A 439 2.09 19.83 -15.07
CA MET A 439 0.91 20.19 -14.29
C MET A 439 1.22 20.41 -12.80
N ALA A 440 2.48 20.60 -12.41
CA ALA A 440 2.88 20.85 -11.02
C ALA A 440 2.13 22.03 -10.37
N ALA A 441 1.73 23.03 -11.16
CA ALA A 441 0.94 24.17 -10.68
C ALA A 441 -0.50 23.81 -10.25
N ALA A 442 -0.98 22.60 -10.54
CA ALA A 442 -2.29 22.12 -10.06
C ALA A 442 -2.30 21.86 -8.54
N GLY A 443 -1.14 21.85 -7.90
CA GLY A 443 -0.96 21.53 -6.49
C GLY A 443 -0.54 20.08 -6.29
N GLU A 444 -0.69 19.59 -5.07
CA GLU A 444 -0.23 18.26 -4.69
C GLU A 444 -1.02 17.15 -5.43
N PRO A 445 -0.35 16.22 -6.10
CA PRO A 445 -1.02 15.18 -6.86
C PRO A 445 -1.79 14.22 -5.97
N VAL A 446 -2.96 13.81 -6.42
CA VAL A 446 -3.67 12.62 -5.93
C VAL A 446 -3.25 11.42 -6.77
N ILE A 447 -3.24 11.56 -8.09
CA ILE A 447 -2.72 10.57 -9.03
C ILE A 447 -1.79 11.29 -10.00
N GLU A 448 -0.53 10.86 -10.02
CA GLU A 448 0.55 11.46 -10.80
C GLU A 448 1.01 10.52 -11.91
N HIS A 449 1.24 11.05 -13.11
CA HIS A 449 1.59 10.32 -14.33
C HIS A 449 2.98 10.70 -14.81
N PHE A 450 3.84 9.68 -15.01
CA PHE A 450 5.26 9.86 -15.35
C PHE A 450 5.59 9.78 -16.84
N GLN A 451 4.60 9.52 -17.70
CA GLN A 451 4.72 9.58 -19.16
C GLN A 451 5.80 8.64 -19.71
N ALA A 452 5.81 7.39 -19.23
CA ALA A 452 6.79 6.35 -19.59
C ALA A 452 6.86 6.10 -21.11
N SER A 453 5.76 6.35 -21.84
CA SER A 453 5.74 6.27 -23.30
C SER A 453 6.72 7.24 -24.00
N ARG A 454 7.24 8.26 -23.32
CA ARG A 454 8.28 9.15 -23.88
C ARG A 454 9.62 8.45 -24.08
N THR A 455 9.88 7.35 -23.36
CA THR A 455 11.13 6.58 -23.43
C THR A 455 10.90 5.12 -23.83
N ALA A 456 9.78 4.50 -23.45
CA ALA A 456 9.53 3.07 -23.58
C ALA A 456 8.91 2.62 -24.93
N LYS A 457 8.50 3.56 -25.80
CA LYS A 457 7.90 3.21 -27.12
C LYS A 457 8.79 2.29 -27.95
N ALA A 458 10.08 2.58 -27.99
CA ALA A 458 11.04 1.81 -28.76
C ALA A 458 11.24 0.38 -28.22
N GLU A 459 11.00 0.15 -26.93
CA GLU A 459 11.07 -1.19 -26.33
C GLU A 459 9.91 -2.06 -26.82
N VAL A 460 8.70 -1.50 -26.86
CA VAL A 460 7.48 -2.20 -27.29
C VAL A 460 7.51 -2.52 -28.78
N ASP A 461 7.98 -1.58 -29.61
CA ASP A 461 8.04 -1.80 -31.05
C ASP A 461 9.17 -2.77 -31.46
N ALA A 462 10.07 -3.11 -30.53
CA ALA A 462 11.17 -4.06 -30.73
C ALA A 462 10.90 -5.46 -30.16
N ALA A 463 9.85 -5.62 -29.34
CA ALA A 463 9.42 -6.86 -28.70
C ALA A 463 8.32 -7.54 -29.51
#